data_AF-A0A969GPB6-F1
#
_entry.id   AF-A0A969GPB6-F1
#
_cell.length_a   1.000
_cell.length_b   1.000
_cell.length_c   1.000
_cell.angle_alpha   90.00
_cell.angle_beta   90.00
_cell.angle_gamma   90.00
#
_symmetry.space_group_name_H-M   'P 1'
#
loop_
_entity.id
_entity.type
_entity.pdbx_description
1 polymer ?
#
loop_
_entity_poly.entity_id
_entity_poly.type
_entity_poly.pdbx_seq_one_letter_code
_entity_poly.pdbx_strand_id
1 'polypeptide(L)'
;MQLVPPDDIDQVWHYHILDTQKYATDCQHLFGYFIHHFPYLGTRGEYDRQDWYCAYTLTQLLFRQQFGVELGTMPADCEPLRYGYAAPTIEVGTLPLRPTIAVAIGDALQSLFELNADVA
;
A
#
# COMPACT_ATOMS: atom_id res chain seq x y z
N MET A 1 -8.32 -2.93 0.23
CA MET A 1 -7.05 -2.25 0.53
C MET A 1 -6.02 -2.65 -0.52
N GLN A 2 -5.11 -1.76 -0.88
CA GLN A 2 -3.91 -2.07 -1.68
C GLN A 2 -2.68 -1.72 -0.87
N LEU A 3 -1.61 -2.50 -1.01
CA LEU A 3 -0.32 -2.25 -0.36
C LEU A 3 0.73 -2.08 -1.45
N VAL A 4 1.64 -1.14 -1.22
CA VAL A 4 2.79 -0.89 -2.08
C VAL A 4 3.99 -0.86 -1.15
N PRO A 5 4.70 -1.98 -0.94
CA PRO A 5 5.93 -1.98 -0.16
C PRO A 5 7.12 -1.54 -1.02
N PRO A 6 8.32 -1.38 -0.44
CA PRO A 6 9.56 -1.27 -1.19
C PRO A 6 9.88 -2.53 -2.01
N ASP A 7 10.73 -2.38 -3.02
CA ASP A 7 11.10 -3.43 -3.99
C ASP A 7 11.51 -4.77 -3.38
N ASP A 8 12.32 -4.74 -2.31
CA ASP A 8 12.83 -5.93 -1.64
C ASP A 8 11.73 -6.68 -0.88
N ILE A 9 10.85 -5.95 -0.21
CA ILE A 9 9.70 -6.49 0.51
C ILE A 9 8.63 -6.98 -0.49
N ASP A 10 8.40 -6.27 -1.58
CA ASP A 10 7.49 -6.68 -2.65
C ASP A 10 7.90 -8.03 -3.25
N GLN A 11 9.20 -8.21 -3.50
CA GLN A 11 9.73 -9.46 -4.03
C GLN A 11 9.49 -10.64 -3.08
N VAL A 12 9.67 -10.43 -1.77
CA VAL A 12 9.35 -11.45 -0.75
C VAL A 12 7.85 -11.71 -0.70
N TRP A 13 7.03 -10.68 -0.83
CA TRP A 13 5.57 -10.80 -0.84
C TRP A 13 5.09 -11.65 -2.03
N HIS A 14 5.65 -11.46 -3.24
CA HIS A 14 5.32 -12.31 -4.40
C HIS A 14 5.62 -13.78 -4.15
N TYR A 15 6.75 -14.11 -3.53
CA TYR A 15 7.05 -15.49 -3.15
C TYR A 15 6.09 -16.01 -2.09
N HIS A 16 5.71 -15.18 -1.11
CA HIS A 16 4.80 -15.57 -0.05
C HIS A 16 3.40 -15.90 -0.58
N ILE A 17 2.90 -15.15 -1.58
CA ILE A 17 1.60 -15.40 -2.23
C ILE A 17 1.53 -16.81 -2.87
N LEU A 18 2.67 -17.37 -3.31
CA LEU A 18 2.71 -18.71 -3.90
C LEU A 18 2.40 -19.83 -2.90
N ASP A 19 2.71 -19.61 -1.61
CA ASP A 19 2.22 -20.47 -0.53
C ASP A 19 0.82 -19.98 -0.11
N THR A 20 -0.17 -20.33 -0.94
CA THR A 20 -1.53 -19.78 -0.84
C THR A 20 -2.20 -20.07 0.50
N GLN A 21 -1.91 -21.22 1.12
CA GLN A 21 -2.47 -21.57 2.43
C GLN A 21 -1.87 -20.69 3.52
N LYS A 22 -0.54 -20.60 3.60
CA LYS A 22 0.13 -19.77 4.59
C LYS A 22 -0.23 -18.29 4.41
N TYR A 23 -0.23 -17.82 3.16
CA TYR A 23 -0.59 -16.44 2.84
C TYR A 23 -2.02 -16.10 3.28
N ALA A 24 -3.00 -16.98 3.04
CA ALA A 24 -4.37 -16.77 3.49
C ALA A 24 -4.47 -16.71 5.02
N THR A 25 -3.79 -17.61 5.73
CA THR A 25 -3.74 -17.62 7.19
C THR A 25 -3.10 -16.35 7.75
N ASP A 26 -1.95 -15.94 7.22
CA ASP A 26 -1.24 -14.73 7.67
C ASP A 26 -2.05 -13.46 7.37
N CYS A 27 -2.74 -13.39 6.22
CA CYS A 27 -3.65 -12.29 5.92
C CYS A 27 -4.80 -12.21 6.93
N GLN A 28 -5.41 -13.35 7.28
CA GLN A 28 -6.48 -13.38 8.28
C GLN A 28 -5.98 -12.93 9.66
N HIS A 29 -4.77 -13.34 10.06
CA HIS A 29 -4.20 -12.97 11.35
C HIS A 29 -3.82 -11.49 11.44
N LEU A 30 -3.25 -10.92 10.37
CA LEU A 30 -2.74 -9.55 10.38
C LEU A 30 -3.80 -8.50 10.03
N PHE A 31 -4.71 -8.84 9.10
CA PHE A 31 -5.67 -7.88 8.54
C PHE A 31 -7.13 -8.26 8.78
N GLY A 32 -7.41 -9.49 9.19
CA GLY A 32 -8.78 -10.00 9.37
C GLY A 32 -9.48 -10.40 8.06
N TYR A 33 -8.80 -10.29 6.91
CA TYR A 33 -9.31 -10.66 5.60
C TYR A 33 -8.16 -10.91 4.60
N PHE A 34 -8.47 -11.59 3.49
CA PHE A 34 -7.50 -11.88 2.43
C PHE A 34 -7.13 -10.64 1.62
N ILE A 35 -5.83 -10.36 1.44
CA ILE A 35 -5.34 -9.25 0.63
C ILE A 35 -5.10 -9.71 -0.82
N HIS A 36 -5.87 -9.15 -1.75
CA HIS A 36 -5.65 -9.36 -3.18
C HIS A 36 -4.56 -8.40 -3.70
N HIS A 37 -3.45 -8.97 -4.14
CA HIS A 37 -2.37 -8.23 -4.80
C HIS A 37 -2.80 -7.78 -6.21
N PHE A 38 -2.65 -6.49 -6.52
CA PHE A 38 -2.93 -5.93 -7.84
C PHE A 38 -1.63 -5.35 -8.46
N PRO A 39 -0.91 -6.10 -9.31
CA PRO A 39 0.43 -5.73 -9.80
C PRO A 39 0.46 -4.53 -10.74
N TYR A 40 -0.71 -4.04 -11.18
CA TYR A 40 -0.82 -2.97 -12.17
C TYR A 40 -1.19 -1.62 -11.55
N LEU A 41 -1.28 -1.53 -10.22
CA LEU A 41 -1.60 -0.27 -9.54
C LEU A 41 -0.58 0.81 -9.92
N GLY A 42 -1.06 1.95 -10.42
CA GLY A 42 -0.22 3.08 -10.82
C GLY A 42 0.16 3.12 -12.31
N THR A 43 -0.26 2.13 -13.09
CA THR A 43 0.08 2.01 -14.52
C THR A 43 -1.01 2.57 -15.45
N ARG A 44 -2.23 2.79 -14.94
CA ARG A 44 -3.41 3.12 -15.78
C ARG A 44 -3.69 4.63 -15.92
N GLY A 45 -2.66 5.46 -15.75
CA GLY A 45 -2.74 6.93 -15.87
C GLY A 45 -2.60 7.66 -14.53
N GLU A 46 -2.79 8.98 -14.56
CA GLU A 46 -2.47 9.86 -13.41
C GLU A 46 -3.32 9.58 -12.16
N TYR A 47 -4.62 9.29 -12.32
CA TYR A 47 -5.49 8.95 -11.19
C TYR A 47 -5.06 7.66 -10.49
N ASP A 48 -4.75 6.61 -11.27
CA ASP A 48 -4.27 5.33 -10.75
C ASP A 48 -2.90 5.48 -10.07
N ARG A 49 -2.06 6.39 -10.59
CA ARG A 49 -0.78 6.77 -9.96
C ARG A 49 -0.97 7.50 -8.63
N GLN A 50 -2.01 8.31 -8.50
CA GLN A 50 -2.35 8.92 -7.21
C GLN A 50 -2.80 7.88 -6.19
N ASP A 51 -3.61 6.90 -6.62
CA ASP A 51 -4.01 5.77 -5.76
C ASP A 51 -2.81 4.95 -5.30
N TRP A 52 -1.82 4.75 -6.17
CA TRP A 52 -0.55 4.10 -5.83
C TRP A 52 0.24 4.88 -4.75
N TYR A 53 0.34 6.21 -4.85
CA TYR A 53 0.99 7.04 -3.81
C TYR A 53 0.25 6.96 -2.47
N CYS A 54 -1.08 6.96 -2.49
CA CYS A 54 -1.90 6.79 -1.29
C CYS A 54 -1.68 5.41 -0.65
N ALA A 55 -1.63 4.35 -1.47
CA ALA A 55 -1.37 2.99 -1.01
C ALA A 55 0.03 2.83 -0.41
N TYR A 56 1.05 3.47 -1.01
CA TYR A 56 2.40 3.49 -0.46
C TYR A 56 2.45 4.19 0.91
N THR A 57 1.84 5.38 1.00
CA THR A 57 1.77 6.14 2.26
C THR A 57 1.09 5.32 3.36
N LEU A 58 -0.03 4.65 3.05
CA LEU A 58 -0.72 3.76 3.97
C LEU A 58 0.18 2.59 4.40
N THR A 59 0.92 2.00 3.46
CA THR A 59 1.85 0.89 3.74
C THR A 59 2.95 1.31 4.70
N GLN A 60 3.52 2.51 4.54
CA GLN A 60 4.51 3.07 5.47
C GLN A 60 3.94 3.24 6.88
N LEU A 61 2.72 3.77 7.00
CA LEU A 61 2.05 3.96 8.29
C LEU A 61 1.80 2.63 9.00
N LEU A 62 1.24 1.65 8.29
CA LEU A 62 0.97 0.31 8.84
C LEU A 62 2.27 -0.39 9.27
N PHE A 63 3.32 -0.29 8.46
CA PHE A 63 4.62 -0.88 8.79
C PHE A 63 5.23 -0.26 10.04
N ARG A 64 5.18 1.07 10.15
CA ARG A 64 5.65 1.78 11.34
C ARG A 64 4.84 1.44 12.57
N GLN A 65 3.51 1.32 12.45
CA GLN A 65 2.65 0.93 13.57
C GLN A 65 2.98 -0.48 14.06
N GLN A 66 3.22 -1.42 13.13
CA GLN A 66 3.44 -2.83 13.47
C GLN A 66 4.86 -3.10 14.01
N PHE A 67 5.87 -2.46 13.44
CA PHE A 67 7.28 -2.79 13.73
C PHE A 67 8.06 -1.67 14.40
N GLY A 68 7.49 -0.46 14.53
CA GLY A 68 8.16 0.70 15.13
C GLY A 68 9.32 1.26 14.30
N VAL A 69 9.46 0.84 13.04
CA VAL A 69 10.54 1.24 12.13
C VAL A 69 9.98 1.93 10.89
N GLU A 70 10.75 2.87 10.34
CA GLU A 70 10.40 3.54 9.09
C GLU A 70 10.66 2.60 7.90
N LEU A 71 9.69 2.57 6.98
CA LEU A 71 9.77 1.78 5.75
C LEU A 71 10.62 2.55 4.72
N GLY A 72 11.47 1.85 3.96
CA GLY A 72 12.41 2.46 3.00
C GLY A 72 11.73 3.37 1.97
N THR A 73 12.51 4.27 1.34
CA THR A 73 12.01 5.42 0.56
C THR A 73 11.63 5.14 -0.90
N MET A 74 11.90 3.93 -1.41
CA MET A 74 11.61 3.59 -2.80
C MET A 74 10.46 2.57 -2.85
N PRO A 75 9.24 3.00 -3.21
CA PRO A 75 8.12 2.08 -3.42
C PRO A 75 8.35 1.18 -4.64
N ALA A 76 7.79 -0.03 -4.60
CA ALA A 76 7.84 -0.96 -5.72
C ALA A 76 6.87 -0.54 -6.82
N ASP A 77 7.37 -0.60 -8.05
CA ASP A 77 6.56 -0.66 -9.27
C ASP A 77 6.46 -2.14 -9.66
N CYS A 78 5.38 -2.83 -9.26
CA CYS A 78 5.15 -4.25 -9.50
C CYS A 78 4.93 -4.62 -10.98
N GLU A 79 5.23 -3.71 -11.92
CA GLU A 79 5.00 -3.91 -13.33
C GLU A 79 5.78 -5.14 -13.80
N PRO A 80 5.12 -6.19 -14.32
CA PRO A 80 5.74 -7.49 -14.59
C PRO A 80 6.78 -7.46 -15.72
N LEU A 81 7.06 -6.29 -16.29
CA LEU A 81 8.01 -6.05 -17.37
C LEU A 81 8.90 -4.84 -17.04
N ARG A 82 9.68 -4.94 -15.97
CA ARG A 82 10.70 -3.95 -15.55
C ARG A 82 11.81 -3.67 -16.59
N TYR A 83 11.66 -4.13 -17.84
CA TYR A 83 12.48 -3.75 -18.98
C TYR A 83 11.97 -2.42 -19.58
N GLY A 84 12.47 -1.29 -19.06
CA GLY A 84 12.47 -0.04 -19.84
C GLY A 84 12.23 1.28 -19.13
N TYR A 85 11.84 1.32 -17.85
CA TYR A 85 11.62 2.59 -17.16
C TYR A 85 12.85 3.01 -16.34
N ALA A 86 13.52 4.07 -16.78
CA ALA A 86 14.41 4.84 -15.92
C ALA A 86 13.55 5.70 -14.98
N ALA A 87 13.76 5.56 -13.68
CA ALA A 87 13.11 6.41 -12.68
C ALA A 87 13.39 7.89 -13.03
N PRO A 88 12.38 8.77 -13.09
CA PRO A 88 12.64 10.19 -13.26
C PRO A 88 13.35 10.73 -12.02
N THR A 89 14.46 11.44 -12.22
CA THR A 89 15.11 12.22 -11.17
C THR A 89 14.10 13.24 -10.63
N ILE A 90 13.78 13.15 -9.34
CA ILE A 90 12.91 14.12 -8.69
C ILE A 90 13.67 15.44 -8.55
N GLU A 91 13.39 16.39 -9.44
CA GLU A 91 13.58 17.80 -9.11
C GLU A 91 12.37 18.25 -8.30
N VAL A 92 12.62 18.67 -7.06
CA VAL A 92 11.61 19.24 -6.15
C VAL A 92 11.22 20.62 -6.68
N GLY A 93 10.43 20.64 -7.75
CA GLY A 93 9.89 21.81 -8.41
C GLY A 93 8.44 22.00 -8.00
N THR A 94 8.16 23.16 -7.41
CA THR A 94 6.88 23.61 -6.84
C THR A 94 5.66 23.32 -7.73
N LEU A 95 4.92 22.24 -7.46
CA LEU A 95 3.54 22.08 -7.93
C LEU A 95 2.60 22.90 -7.02
N PRO A 96 1.56 23.57 -7.57
CA PRO A 96 0.72 24.46 -6.78
C PRO A 96 -0.13 23.65 -5.80
N LEU A 97 0.10 23.90 -4.51
CA LEU A 97 -0.73 23.41 -3.41
C LEU A 97 -2.18 23.92 -3.60
N ARG A 98 -3.10 23.00 -3.90
CA ARG A 98 -4.55 23.21 -3.77
C ARG A 98 -5.17 22.05 -3.01
N PRO A 99 -6.27 22.33 -2.28
CA PRO A 99 -6.27 22.38 -0.83
C PRO A 99 -6.35 20.99 -0.23
N THR A 100 -5.61 20.86 0.88
CA THR A 100 -5.71 19.86 1.95
C THR A 100 -7.03 19.08 1.92
N ILE A 101 -7.01 17.89 1.30
CA ILE A 101 -7.88 16.81 1.76
C ILE A 101 -7.25 16.40 3.10
N ALA A 102 -7.72 17.02 4.17
CA ALA A 102 -7.58 16.46 5.49
C ALA A 102 -8.32 15.13 5.43
N VAL A 103 -7.60 14.03 5.21
CA VAL A 103 -8.12 12.71 5.49
C VAL A 103 -8.27 12.70 7.01
N ALA A 104 -9.46 13.09 7.47
CA ALA A 104 -9.80 13.07 8.88
C ALA A 104 -9.68 11.63 9.35
N ILE A 105 -8.66 11.40 10.16
CA ILE A 105 -8.29 10.10 10.74
C ILE A 105 -9.46 9.49 11.55
N GLY A 106 -10.51 10.29 11.88
CA GLY A 106 -11.71 9.84 12.57
C GLY A 106 -12.64 8.93 11.76
N ASP A 107 -12.87 9.21 10.47
CA ASP A 107 -13.95 8.53 9.74
C ASP A 107 -13.56 7.10 9.32
N ALA A 108 -12.30 6.87 8.96
CA ALA A 108 -11.80 5.55 8.60
C ALA A 108 -11.67 4.61 9.82
N LEU A 109 -11.41 5.15 11.01
CA LEU A 109 -11.32 4.37 12.24
C LEU A 109 -12.70 4.06 12.83
N GLN A 110 -13.69 4.94 12.67
CA GLN A 110 -15.03 4.71 13.20
C GLN A 110 -15.76 3.57 12.46
N SER A 111 -15.60 3.46 11.14
CA SER A 111 -16.13 2.31 10.38
C SER A 111 -15.46 0.97 10.73
N LEU A 112 -14.21 0.98 11.23
CA LEU A 112 -13.51 -0.24 11.69
C LEU A 112 -13.92 -0.66 13.12
N PHE A 113 -14.39 0.28 13.95
CA PHE A 113 -14.93 -0.03 15.28
C PHE A 113 -16.40 -0.49 15.25
N GLU A 114 -17.24 0.07 14.36
CA GLU A 114 -18.66 -0.29 14.27
C GLU A 114 -18.91 -1.68 13.65
N LEU A 115 -17.97 -2.23 12.86
CA LEU A 115 -18.06 -3.59 12.31
C LEU A 115 -17.77 -4.72 13.32
N ASN A 116 -17.31 -4.39 14.54
CA ASN A 116 -17.02 -5.37 15.61
C ASN A 116 -18.02 -5.32 16.78
N ALA A 117 -19.10 -4.52 16.70
CA ALA A 117 -20.12 -4.45 17.75
C ALA A 117 -21.33 -5.38 17.52
N ASP A 118 -21.48 -5.98 16.34
CA ASP A 118 -22.64 -6.82 15.98
C ASP A 118 -22.34 -8.34 15.91
N VAL A 119 -21.28 -8.80 16.57
CA VAL A 119 -21.06 -10.24 16.80
C VAL A 119 -20.87 -10.48 18.30
N ALA A 120 -21.98 -10.40 19.03
CA ALA A 120 -22.15 -10.93 20.39
C ALA A 120 -23.31 -11.92 20.39
#